data_AF-A0A2E6MPF8-F1
#
_entry.id   AF-A0A2E6MPF8-F1
#
_cell.length_a   1.000
_cell.length_b   1.000
_cell.length_c   1.000
_cell.angle_alpha   90.00
_cell.angle_beta   90.00
_cell.angle_gamma   90.00
#
_symmetry.space_group_name_H-M   'P 1'
#
loop_
_entity.id
_entity.type
_entity.pdbx_description
1 polymer ?
#
loop_
_entity_poly.entity_id
_entity_poly.type
_entity_poly.pdbx_seq_one_letter_code
_entity_poly.pdbx_strand_id
1 'polypeptide(L)'
;MKILTLDNTCFSLNNLPEELEEDVRFSVLDNSDPNEPDFFFMPLIFLESFSSPAIVLDIGGQEVQMPLDWNLAVGDSETGMDVEILPLTSIADRGFEAFVFNPLTSGKPDFMPVRVVNYYNDVKWYFPKMKNGQLLAVPVQDKHNPKCAFFIKDVSRQIETIDYGKLF
;
A
#
# COMPACT_ATOMS: atom_id res chain seq x y z
N MET A 1 6.44 -8.16 4.30
CA MET A 1 5.96 -6.81 3.89
C MET A 1 6.05 -5.83 5.05
N LYS A 2 5.84 -4.54 4.81
CA LYS A 2 5.71 -3.51 5.86
C LYS A 2 4.24 -3.11 6.02
N ILE A 3 3.84 -2.72 7.23
CA ILE A 3 2.52 -2.18 7.56
C ILE A 3 2.64 -0.91 8.40
N LEU A 4 1.64 -0.04 8.31
CA LEU A 4 1.46 1.09 9.24
C LEU A 4 0.66 0.63 10.46
N THR A 5 1.20 0.86 11.67
CA THR A 5 0.52 0.54 12.94
C THR A 5 -0.23 1.73 13.55
N LEU A 6 -1.06 1.47 14.58
CA LEU A 6 -1.76 2.53 15.35
C LEU A 6 -0.80 3.50 16.03
N ASP A 7 0.39 3.06 16.41
CA ASP A 7 1.45 3.92 16.95
C ASP A 7 2.11 4.80 15.87
N ASN A 8 1.58 4.77 14.65
CA ASN A 8 2.06 5.54 13.49
C ASN A 8 3.52 5.25 13.14
N THR A 9 3.88 3.97 13.18
CA THR A 9 5.23 3.47 12.88
C THR A 9 5.21 2.41 11.79
N CYS A 10 6.36 2.21 11.16
CA CYS A 10 6.59 1.13 10.21
C CYS A 10 6.86 -0.18 10.96
N PHE A 11 6.10 -1.22 10.67
CA PHE A 11 6.30 -2.55 11.22
C PHE A 11 6.55 -3.58 10.11
N SER A 12 7.61 -4.39 10.25
CA SER A 12 7.98 -5.42 9.28
C SER A 12 7.38 -6.77 9.64
N LEU A 13 6.56 -7.32 8.74
CA LEU A 13 5.95 -8.64 8.89
C LEU A 13 6.93 -9.81 8.67
N ASN A 14 8.15 -9.54 8.20
CA ASN A 14 9.15 -10.59 8.02
C ASN A 14 9.74 -11.06 9.36
N ASN A 15 9.58 -10.26 10.42
CA ASN A 15 10.15 -10.52 11.74
C ASN A 15 9.05 -10.79 12.79
N LEU A 16 7.90 -11.30 12.36
CA LEU A 16 6.81 -11.58 13.29
C LEU A 16 7.19 -12.73 14.24
N PRO A 17 6.95 -12.57 15.57
CA PRO A 17 7.04 -13.67 16.51
C PRO A 17 5.98 -14.75 16.21
N GLU A 18 6.19 -15.97 16.71
CA GLU A 18 5.26 -17.09 16.53
C GLU A 18 3.88 -16.82 17.17
N GLU A 19 3.84 -16.00 18.23
CA GLU A 19 2.62 -15.52 18.88
C GLU A 19 2.59 -13.99 18.90
N LEU A 20 1.47 -13.40 18.50
CA LEU A 20 1.20 -11.97 18.64
C LEU A 20 0.69 -11.73 20.08
N GLU A 21 1.56 -11.25 20.96
CA GLU A 21 1.20 -10.93 22.36
C GLU A 21 0.33 -9.66 22.49
N GLU A 22 0.38 -8.77 21.48
CA GLU A 22 -0.26 -7.44 21.49
C GLU A 22 -1.33 -7.32 20.39
N ASP A 23 -2.35 -6.46 20.60
CA ASP A 23 -3.37 -6.09 19.59
C ASP A 23 -2.75 -5.21 18.50
N VAL A 24 -1.94 -5.82 17.65
CA VAL A 24 -1.34 -5.16 16.50
C VAL A 24 -2.43 -4.91 15.47
N ARG A 25 -2.57 -3.65 15.05
CA ARG A 25 -3.49 -3.27 13.97
C ARG A 25 -2.74 -2.67 12.81
N PHE A 26 -3.22 -2.93 11.61
CA PHE A 26 -2.64 -2.43 10.37
C PHE A 26 -3.64 -1.54 9.64
N SER A 27 -3.13 -0.51 8.98
CA SER A 27 -3.97 0.39 8.21
C SER A 27 -4.27 -0.14 6.81
N VAL A 28 -5.51 0.05 6.37
CA VAL A 28 -5.97 -0.16 5.00
C VAL A 28 -6.73 1.08 4.51
N LEU A 29 -6.70 1.31 3.20
CA LEU A 29 -7.70 2.09 2.48
C LEU A 29 -8.75 1.12 1.95
N ASP A 30 -9.97 1.19 2.46
CA ASP A 30 -11.09 0.38 2.00
C ASP A 30 -11.84 1.13 0.91
N ASN A 31 -11.85 0.57 -0.29
CA ASN A 31 -12.60 1.05 -1.46
C ASN A 31 -13.58 -0.04 -1.93
N SER A 32 -14.07 -0.89 -1.03
CA SER A 32 -15.04 -1.94 -1.40
C SER A 32 -16.39 -1.37 -1.85
N ASP A 33 -16.77 -0.20 -1.34
CA ASP A 33 -17.80 0.68 -1.91
C ASP A 33 -17.15 1.96 -2.46
N PRO A 34 -17.09 2.15 -3.79
CA PRO A 34 -16.52 3.36 -4.41
C PRO A 34 -17.24 4.67 -4.05
N ASN A 35 -18.39 4.60 -3.39
CA ASN A 35 -19.11 5.78 -2.89
C ASN A 35 -18.69 6.20 -1.49
N GLU A 36 -18.05 5.31 -0.73
CA GLU A 36 -17.67 5.55 0.66
C GLU A 36 -16.26 4.99 0.94
N PRO A 37 -15.23 5.43 0.19
CA PRO A 37 -13.87 5.03 0.49
C PRO A 37 -13.44 5.62 1.84
N ASP A 38 -12.73 4.85 2.67
CA ASP A 38 -12.24 5.34 3.97
C ASP A 38 -11.02 4.53 4.47
N PHE A 39 -10.30 5.08 5.45
CA PHE A 39 -9.18 4.44 6.10
C PHE A 39 -9.59 3.72 7.38
N PHE A 40 -9.17 2.46 7.51
CA PHE A 40 -9.44 1.65 8.70
C PHE A 40 -8.16 1.07 9.29
N PHE A 41 -8.16 0.86 10.60
CA PHE A 41 -7.16 0.06 11.30
C PHE A 41 -7.74 -1.29 11.68
N MET A 42 -7.35 -2.31 10.92
CA MET A 42 -7.84 -3.67 11.05
C MET A 42 -6.97 -4.46 12.02
N PRO A 43 -7.54 -5.31 12.89
CA PRO A 43 -6.75 -6.17 13.77
C PRO A 43 -5.98 -7.21 12.94
N LEU A 44 -4.70 -7.41 13.27
CA LEU A 44 -3.87 -8.44 12.67
C LEU A 44 -4.19 -9.81 13.27
N ILE A 45 -5.32 -10.39 12.87
CA ILE A 45 -5.77 -11.69 13.38
C ILE A 45 -5.12 -12.85 12.60
N PHE A 46 -4.96 -12.67 11.29
CA PHE A 46 -4.43 -13.70 10.39
C PHE A 46 -3.33 -13.14 9.49
N LEU A 47 -2.24 -13.90 9.40
CA LEU A 47 -1.14 -13.65 8.49
C LEU A 47 -1.12 -14.74 7.43
N GLU A 48 -1.06 -14.34 6.17
CA GLU A 48 -0.92 -15.25 5.03
C GLU A 48 0.52 -15.20 4.52
N SER A 49 0.98 -16.31 3.93
CA SER A 49 2.30 -16.37 3.31
C SER A 49 2.26 -17.07 1.96
N PHE A 50 3.12 -16.62 1.05
CA PHE A 50 3.26 -17.17 -0.30
C PHE A 50 4.65 -16.86 -0.85
N SER A 51 5.06 -17.56 -1.92
CA SER A 51 6.28 -17.24 -2.68
C SER A 51 5.90 -16.60 -4.01
N SER A 52 6.53 -15.48 -4.34
CA SER A 52 6.33 -14.75 -5.60
C SER A 52 7.57 -13.91 -5.91
N PRO A 53 7.88 -13.63 -7.20
CA PRO A 53 8.88 -12.64 -7.56
C PRO A 53 8.63 -11.30 -6.88
N ALA A 54 9.70 -10.55 -6.62
CA ALA A 54 9.62 -9.21 -6.07
C ALA A 54 9.95 -8.15 -7.12
N ILE A 55 9.31 -7.00 -6.98
CA ILE A 55 9.70 -5.75 -7.60
C ILE A 55 10.19 -4.79 -6.51
N VAL A 56 11.28 -4.08 -6.79
CA VAL A 56 11.75 -2.98 -5.95
C VAL A 56 11.39 -1.69 -6.64
N LEU A 57 10.63 -0.86 -5.95
CA LEU A 57 10.20 0.46 -6.39
C LEU A 57 11.01 1.52 -5.64
N ASP A 58 11.41 2.57 -6.33
CA ASP A 58 11.82 3.84 -5.72
C ASP A 58 10.60 4.77 -5.77
N ILE A 59 10.05 5.08 -4.59
CA ILE A 59 8.91 5.99 -4.41
C ILE A 59 9.41 7.23 -3.67
N GLY A 60 9.54 8.35 -4.39
CA GLY A 60 9.99 9.61 -3.79
C GLY A 60 11.40 9.54 -3.17
N GLY A 61 12.31 8.74 -3.73
CA GLY A 61 13.68 8.54 -3.24
C GLY A 61 13.80 7.46 -2.16
N GLN A 62 12.79 6.63 -1.95
CA GLN A 62 12.77 5.58 -0.93
C GLN A 62 12.43 4.22 -1.54
N GLU A 63 13.20 3.19 -1.17
CA GLU A 63 13.00 1.84 -1.69
C GLU A 63 11.87 1.09 -0.97
N VAL A 64 10.92 0.60 -1.75
CA VAL A 64 9.82 -0.25 -1.30
C VAL A 64 9.81 -1.53 -2.11
N GLN A 65 9.93 -2.67 -1.41
CA GLN A 65 9.88 -4.00 -2.02
C GLN A 65 8.48 -4.59 -1.90
N MET A 66 7.91 -4.99 -3.03
CA MET A 66 6.56 -5.58 -3.12
C MET A 66 6.55 -6.84 -4.00
N PRO A 67 5.58 -7.76 -3.83
CA PRO A 67 5.37 -8.85 -4.76
C PRO A 67 4.99 -8.32 -6.15
N LEU A 68 5.57 -8.89 -7.19
CA LEU A 68 5.42 -8.41 -8.56
C LEU A 68 3.96 -8.46 -9.07
N ASP A 69 3.19 -9.41 -8.56
CA ASP A 69 1.79 -9.67 -8.95
C ASP A 69 0.76 -8.75 -8.26
N TRP A 70 1.22 -7.74 -7.51
CA TRP A 70 0.36 -6.76 -6.86
C TRP A 70 0.14 -5.52 -7.73
N ASN A 71 -0.75 -4.66 -7.25
CA ASN A 71 -1.13 -3.39 -7.87
C ASN A 71 -0.82 -2.23 -6.91
N LEU A 72 -0.64 -1.04 -7.45
CA LEU A 72 -0.35 0.20 -6.74
C LEU A 72 -1.42 1.24 -7.08
N ALA A 73 -1.87 1.97 -6.06
CA ALA A 73 -2.62 3.19 -6.22
C ALA A 73 -1.72 4.32 -6.74
N VAL A 74 -2.01 4.81 -7.93
CA VAL A 74 -1.30 5.90 -8.59
C VAL A 74 -2.24 7.08 -8.80
N GLY A 75 -1.68 8.27 -8.91
CA GLY A 75 -2.45 9.44 -9.34
C GLY A 75 -1.54 10.47 -9.98
N ASP A 76 -2.06 11.68 -10.09
CA ASP A 76 -1.43 12.77 -10.81
C ASP A 76 -1.52 14.06 -9.98
N SER A 77 -0.35 14.57 -9.59
CA SER A 77 -0.22 15.81 -8.80
C SER A 77 -0.64 17.07 -9.55
N GLU A 78 -0.72 17.06 -10.89
CA GLU A 78 -1.03 18.21 -11.72
C GLU A 78 -2.53 18.33 -12.02
N THR A 79 -3.20 17.21 -12.25
CA THR A 79 -4.58 17.21 -12.76
C THR A 79 -5.63 17.01 -11.68
N GLY A 80 -5.25 16.50 -10.50
CA GLY A 80 -6.17 16.23 -9.40
C GLY A 80 -7.25 15.20 -9.76
N MET A 81 -7.02 14.38 -10.79
CA MET A 81 -7.93 13.31 -11.21
C MET A 81 -7.91 12.13 -10.24
N ASP A 82 -8.91 11.25 -10.37
CA ASP A 82 -9.09 10.05 -9.56
C ASP A 82 -7.80 9.22 -9.44
N VAL A 83 -7.65 8.53 -8.30
CA VAL A 83 -6.55 7.60 -8.08
C VAL A 83 -6.88 6.30 -8.82
N GLU A 84 -5.95 5.80 -9.63
CA GLU A 84 -6.10 4.56 -10.39
C GLU A 84 -5.30 3.42 -9.75
N ILE A 85 -5.80 2.20 -9.86
CA ILE A 85 -5.10 1.00 -9.38
C ILE A 85 -4.44 0.31 -10.56
N LEU A 86 -3.12 0.42 -10.64
CA LEU A 86 -2.34 -0.13 -11.75
C LEU A 86 -1.50 -1.34 -11.33
N PRO A 87 -1.41 -2.39 -12.17
CA PRO A 87 -0.48 -3.49 -11.95
C PRO A 87 0.95 -2.99 -11.84
N LEU A 88 1.74 -3.51 -10.90
CA LEU A 88 3.14 -3.11 -10.72
C LEU A 88 3.99 -3.35 -11.98
N THR A 89 3.62 -4.36 -12.78
CA THR A 89 4.23 -4.66 -14.08
C THR A 89 4.03 -3.55 -15.12
N SER A 90 3.04 -2.68 -14.95
CA SER A 90 2.76 -1.55 -15.85
C SER A 90 3.55 -0.29 -15.54
N ILE A 91 4.15 -0.20 -14.34
CA ILE A 91 4.79 1.03 -13.84
C ILE A 91 6.10 1.38 -14.58
N ALA A 92 6.67 0.44 -15.34
CA ALA A 92 7.99 0.54 -16.00
C ALA A 92 8.23 1.88 -16.73
N ASP A 93 9.03 2.75 -16.11
CA ASP A 93 9.50 4.07 -16.59
C ASP A 93 8.43 5.00 -17.17
N ARG A 94 7.15 4.81 -16.81
CA ARG A 94 6.03 5.61 -17.36
C ARG A 94 5.83 6.97 -16.67
N GLY A 95 6.69 7.32 -15.72
CA GLY A 95 6.58 8.58 -14.98
C GLY A 95 5.34 8.67 -14.10
N PHE A 96 4.80 7.53 -13.64
CA PHE A 96 3.68 7.53 -12.71
C PHE A 96 4.09 8.11 -11.35
N GLU A 97 3.09 8.59 -10.61
CA GLU A 97 3.23 8.99 -9.22
C GLU A 97 2.37 8.07 -8.34
N ALA A 98 2.96 7.53 -7.28
CA ALA A 98 2.24 6.79 -6.26
C ALA A 98 1.37 7.77 -5.45
N PHE A 99 0.11 7.42 -5.26
CA PHE A 99 -0.74 8.07 -4.26
C PHE A 99 -0.16 7.76 -2.87
N VAL A 100 0.19 8.81 -2.12
CA VAL A 100 0.73 8.68 -0.77
C VAL A 100 -0.07 9.47 0.25
N PHE A 101 -0.39 8.82 1.35
CA PHE A 101 -1.18 9.40 2.42
C PHE A 101 -0.81 8.74 3.76
N ASN A 102 -0.79 9.52 4.84
CA ASN A 102 -0.72 8.98 6.20
C ASN A 102 -2.11 9.15 6.87
N PRO A 103 -2.84 8.05 7.11
CA PRO A 103 -4.20 8.07 7.69
C PRO A 103 -4.36 8.79 9.03
N LEU A 104 -3.27 8.99 9.78
CA LEU A 104 -3.30 9.59 11.11
C LEU A 104 -2.87 11.06 11.13
N THR A 105 -2.13 11.52 10.11
CA THR A 105 -1.45 12.83 10.17
C THR A 105 -1.51 13.64 8.88
N SER A 106 -1.85 13.02 7.75
CA SER A 106 -2.00 13.76 6.50
C SER A 106 -3.35 14.48 6.49
N GLY A 107 -3.32 15.79 6.23
CA GLY A 107 -4.54 16.59 6.04
C GLY A 107 -4.96 16.73 4.58
N LYS A 108 -4.15 16.23 3.64
CA LYS A 108 -4.41 16.28 2.20
C LYS A 108 -3.66 15.15 1.49
N PRO A 109 -4.12 14.71 0.31
CA PRO A 109 -3.39 13.76 -0.51
C PRO A 109 -2.06 14.34 -0.98
N ASP A 110 -1.10 13.46 -1.24
CA ASP A 110 0.19 13.80 -1.81
C ASP A 110 0.60 12.70 -2.79
N PHE A 111 1.52 13.02 -3.69
CA PHE A 111 1.94 12.12 -4.76
C PHE A 111 3.45 12.08 -4.83
N MET A 112 4.01 10.91 -5.07
CA MET A 112 5.46 10.71 -5.13
C MET A 112 5.83 9.98 -6.42
N PRO A 113 6.85 10.45 -7.16
CA PRO A 113 7.28 9.78 -8.38
C PRO A 113 7.68 8.34 -8.06
N VAL A 114 7.23 7.40 -8.89
CA VAL A 114 7.57 5.99 -8.78
C VAL A 114 8.33 5.49 -9.99
N ARG A 115 9.40 4.73 -9.74
CA ARG A 115 10.14 4.01 -10.78
C ARG A 115 10.56 2.64 -10.28
N VAL A 116 10.82 1.73 -11.21
CA VAL A 116 11.33 0.41 -10.88
C VAL A 116 12.85 0.46 -10.79
N VAL A 117 13.42 -0.09 -9.72
CA VAL A 117 14.88 -0.15 -9.54
C VAL A 117 15.46 -1.55 -9.65
N ASN A 118 14.68 -2.58 -9.29
CA ASN A 118 15.18 -3.96 -9.36
C ASN A 118 14.03 -4.99 -9.37
N TYR A 119 14.37 -6.23 -9.69
CA TYR A 119 13.51 -7.40 -9.57
C TYR A 119 14.25 -8.55 -8.88
N TYR A 120 13.54 -9.37 -8.11
CA TYR A 120 14.04 -10.63 -7.54
C TYR A 120 13.14 -11.80 -7.93
N ASN A 121 13.72 -12.96 -8.23
CA ASN A 121 12.98 -14.07 -8.82
C ASN A 121 12.11 -14.85 -7.82
N ASP A 122 12.52 -14.96 -6.56
CA ASP A 122 11.80 -15.74 -5.56
C ASP A 122 11.98 -15.12 -4.18
N VAL A 123 10.88 -14.66 -3.58
CA VAL A 123 10.83 -14.07 -2.26
C VAL A 123 9.63 -14.66 -1.52
N LYS A 124 9.85 -15.09 -0.28
CA LYS A 124 8.76 -15.48 0.61
C LYS A 124 8.15 -14.24 1.24
N TRP A 125 6.85 -14.08 1.05
CA TRP A 125 6.06 -12.96 1.52
C TRP A 125 5.20 -13.33 2.71
N TYR A 126 5.02 -12.35 3.58
CA TYR A 126 4.09 -12.37 4.70
C TYR A 126 3.27 -11.08 4.64
N PHE A 127 1.94 -11.22 4.67
CA PHE A 127 1.00 -10.12 4.55
C PHE A 127 -0.27 -10.39 5.38
N PRO A 128 -0.96 -9.35 5.87
CA PRO A 128 -2.17 -9.55 6.63
C PRO A 128 -3.29 -10.04 5.71
N LYS A 129 -4.17 -10.88 6.22
CA LYS A 129 -5.39 -11.24 5.48
C LYS A 129 -6.26 -9.99 5.32
N MET A 130 -6.57 -9.63 4.07
CA MET A 130 -7.40 -8.46 3.73
C MET A 130 -8.73 -8.87 3.10
N LYS A 131 -9.72 -7.98 3.16
CA LYS A 131 -10.98 -8.14 2.41
C LYS A 131 -10.82 -7.62 0.98
N ASN A 132 -11.72 -8.04 0.10
CA ASN A 132 -11.81 -7.47 -1.25
C ASN A 132 -12.07 -5.96 -1.16
N GLY A 133 -11.41 -5.16 -2.01
CA GLY A 133 -11.50 -3.71 -1.99
C GLY A 133 -10.53 -3.02 -1.01
N GLN A 134 -9.80 -3.76 -0.20
CA GLN A 134 -8.85 -3.18 0.76
C GLN A 134 -7.44 -3.10 0.18
N LEU A 135 -6.89 -1.90 0.18
CA LEU A 135 -5.50 -1.62 -0.14
C LEU A 135 -4.69 -1.49 1.15
N LEU A 136 -3.59 -2.21 1.23
CA LEU A 136 -2.67 -2.14 2.35
C LEU A 136 -1.92 -0.81 2.36
N ALA A 137 -1.95 -0.10 3.49
CA ALA A 137 -1.09 1.06 3.70
C ALA A 137 0.34 0.60 4.03
N VAL A 138 1.25 0.77 3.09
CA VAL A 138 2.66 0.38 3.21
C VAL A 138 3.52 1.62 3.41
N PRO A 139 4.15 1.78 4.59
CA PRO A 139 5.08 2.88 4.85
C PRO A 139 6.23 2.92 3.84
N VAL A 140 6.42 4.07 3.19
CA VAL A 140 7.56 4.28 2.27
C VAL A 140 8.84 4.64 3.01
N GLN A 141 8.75 5.01 4.29
CA GLN A 141 9.87 5.41 5.14
C GLN A 141 9.84 4.64 6.46
N ASP A 142 11.03 4.32 6.99
CA ASP A 142 11.19 3.68 8.29
C ASP A 142 11.39 4.75 9.39
N LYS A 143 10.30 5.45 9.72
CA LYS A 143 10.28 6.51 10.73
C LYS A 143 8.88 6.64 11.34
N HIS A 144 8.77 7.45 12.40
CA HIS A 144 7.47 7.85 12.94
C HIS A 144 6.75 8.80 11.98
N ASN A 145 5.42 8.67 11.88
CA ASN A 145 4.56 9.40 10.93
C ASN A 145 5.00 9.20 9.47
N PRO A 146 5.21 7.95 9.00
CA PRO A 146 5.66 7.71 7.65
C PRO A 146 4.51 7.96 6.65
N LYS A 147 4.81 8.51 5.48
CA LYS A 147 3.85 8.45 4.38
C LYS A 147 3.67 7.00 3.95
N CYS A 148 2.47 6.63 3.51
CA CYS A 148 2.18 5.28 3.02
C CYS A 148 1.76 5.33 1.57
N ALA A 149 2.26 4.39 0.78
CA ALA A 149 1.70 4.04 -0.52
C ALA A 149 0.72 2.87 -0.35
N PHE A 150 -0.25 2.75 -1.26
CA PHE A 150 -1.36 1.81 -1.12
C PHE A 150 -1.29 0.72 -2.17
N PHE A 151 -1.31 -0.53 -1.71
CA PHE A 151 -1.13 -1.69 -2.59
C PHE A 151 -2.22 -2.73 -2.38
N ILE A 152 -2.63 -3.40 -3.45
CA ILE A 152 -3.65 -4.44 -3.41
C ILE A 152 -3.26 -5.62 -4.30
N LYS A 153 -3.52 -6.82 -3.80
CA LYS A 153 -3.23 -8.06 -4.52
C LYS A 153 -4.20 -8.25 -5.71
N ASP A 154 -5.49 -8.32 -5.41
CA ASP A 154 -6.53 -8.62 -6.40
C ASP A 154 -7.41 -7.37 -6.60
N VAL A 155 -7.46 -6.87 -7.83
CA VAL A 155 -8.30 -5.74 -8.23
C VAL A 155 -9.45 -6.23 -9.11
N SER A 156 -10.65 -5.70 -8.87
CA SER A 156 -11.80 -5.89 -9.77
C SER A 156 -12.13 -4.57 -10.45
N ARG A 157 -12.85 -4.62 -11.57
CA ARG A 157 -13.23 -3.42 -12.32
C ARG A 157 -13.99 -2.37 -11.49
N GLN A 158 -14.71 -2.80 -10.45
CA GLN A 158 -15.44 -1.88 -9.59
C GLN A 158 -14.53 -1.02 -8.70
N ILE A 159 -13.31 -1.50 -8.41
CA ILE A 159 -12.37 -0.89 -7.45
C ILE A 159 -11.07 -0.45 -8.14
N GLU A 160 -11.08 -0.36 -9.48
CA GLU A 160 -9.92 0.04 -10.28
C GLU A 160 -9.63 1.55 -10.21
N THR A 161 -10.60 2.33 -9.73
CA THR A 161 -10.46 3.75 -9.41
C THR A 161 -10.92 4.05 -7.98
N ILE A 162 -10.30 5.05 -7.37
CA ILE A 162 -10.66 5.60 -6.07
C ILE A 162 -10.92 7.08 -6.26
N ASP A 163 -12.16 7.49 -5.96
CA ASP A 163 -12.53 8.89 -5.83
C ASP A 163 -11.98 9.41 -4.49
N TYR A 164 -10.74 9.90 -4.52
CA TYR A 164 -10.09 10.41 -3.32
C TYR A 164 -10.73 11.72 -2.82
N GLY A 165 -11.55 12.39 -3.63
CA GLY A 165 -12.33 13.56 -3.21
C GLY A 165 -13.38 13.20 -2.16
N LYS A 166 -13.83 11.94 -2.12
CA LYS A 166 -14.74 11.42 -1.09
C LYS A 166 -14.04 11.05 0.23
N LEU A 167 -12.70 11.05 0.27
CA LEU A 167 -11.92 10.80 1.49
C LEU A 167 -11.82 12.04 2.40
N PHE A 168 -12.26 13.23 1.95
CA PHE A 168 -12.05 14.52 2.63
C PHE A 168 -13.28 15.42 2.67
#